data_AF-A0A1H3XY80-F1
#
_entry.id   AF-A0A1H3XY80-F1
#
_cell.length_a   1.000
_cell.length_b   1.000
_cell.length_c   1.000
_cell.angle_alpha   90.00
_cell.angle_beta   90.00
_cell.angle_gamma   90.00
#
_symmetry.space_group_name_H-M   'P 1'
#
loop_
_entity.id
_entity.type
_entity.pdbx_description
1 polymer ?
#
loop_
_entity_poly.entity_id
_entity_poly.type
_entity_poly.pdbx_seq_one_letter_code
_entity_poly.pdbx_strand_id
1 'polypeptide(L)'
;MMHALVRRPRYGLEQWETYVDALKESGWETIEIGRGNPSVERHAVAYAETLLIDHDCEFVAPRAMRVVRLSAGARLHGGDVLKFGGRVWVGLGADTNAAGAAELAGQLAGYGVRVTTVPVASHLKEVLTALPDGTLIGHGLELDEPYLQVPEPSGASVVLLGGNRVMLAASAPATAELLRSRGFDVLTVDLSAFATGPTSLSIRLRGDC
;
A
#
# COMPACT_ATOMS: atom_id res chain seq x y z
N MET A 1 5.97 -1.97 17.66
CA MET A 1 4.58 -1.44 17.56
C MET A 1 4.36 -0.96 16.14
N MET A 2 3.22 -1.27 15.52
CA MET A 2 2.91 -0.95 14.12
C MET A 2 2.18 0.39 14.03
N HIS A 3 2.60 1.28 13.14
CA HIS A 3 2.00 2.61 12.98
C HIS A 3 1.41 2.80 11.58
N ALA A 4 0.27 3.46 11.49
CA ALA A 4 -0.36 3.86 10.24
C ALA A 4 -0.56 5.38 10.21
N LEU A 5 0.03 6.04 9.22
CA LEU A 5 -0.23 7.45 8.96
C LEU A 5 -1.52 7.57 8.17
N VAL A 6 -2.47 8.34 8.67
CA VAL A 6 -3.80 8.54 8.07
C VAL A 6 -4.12 10.02 7.97
N ARG A 7 -4.97 10.41 7.02
CA ARG A 7 -5.42 11.81 6.89
C ARG A 7 -6.93 11.87 6.98
N ARG A 8 -7.43 12.65 7.93
CA ARG A 8 -8.86 12.80 8.15
C ARG A 8 -9.51 13.48 6.93
N PRO A 9 -10.55 12.88 6.33
CA PRO A 9 -11.07 13.39 5.08
C PRO A 9 -12.00 14.60 5.26
N ARG A 10 -12.28 15.29 4.16
CA ARG A 10 -13.37 16.30 4.07
C ARG A 10 -14.73 15.71 3.66
N TYR A 11 -14.77 14.44 3.28
CA TYR A 11 -15.95 13.69 2.80
C TYR A 11 -15.80 12.21 3.18
N GLY A 12 -16.90 11.44 3.23
CA GLY A 12 -16.83 10.02 3.58
C GLY A 12 -16.26 9.74 4.98
N LEU A 13 -16.56 10.61 5.95
CA LEU A 13 -15.97 10.51 7.30
C LEU A 13 -16.31 9.18 7.98
N GLU A 14 -17.55 8.71 7.86
CA GLU A 14 -17.98 7.43 8.47
C GLU A 14 -17.23 6.23 7.86
N GLN A 15 -17.07 6.19 6.54
CA GLN A 15 -16.27 5.15 5.88
C GLN A 15 -14.81 5.17 6.34
N TRP A 16 -14.23 6.38 6.46
CA TRP A 16 -12.85 6.53 6.92
C TRP A 16 -12.68 6.17 8.40
N GLU A 17 -13.62 6.55 9.27
CA GLU A 17 -13.60 6.18 10.69
C GLU A 17 -13.67 4.65 10.84
N THR A 18 -14.54 3.98 10.06
CA THR A 18 -14.61 2.51 10.01
C THR A 18 -13.27 1.88 9.58
N TYR A 19 -12.61 2.43 8.57
CA TYR A 19 -11.28 1.99 8.13
C TYR A 19 -10.22 2.16 9.23
N VAL A 20 -10.22 3.32 9.90
CA VAL A 20 -9.29 3.63 10.99
C VAL A 20 -9.51 2.74 12.20
N ASP A 21 -10.77 2.44 12.53
CA ASP A 21 -11.10 1.56 13.64
C ASP A 21 -10.69 0.12 13.34
N ALA A 22 -10.86 -0.36 12.11
CA ALA A 22 -10.35 -1.67 11.69
C ALA A 22 -8.82 -1.81 11.86
N LEU A 23 -8.06 -0.72 11.62
CA LEU A 23 -6.63 -0.68 11.91
C LEU A 23 -6.36 -0.77 13.42
N LYS A 24 -7.03 0.07 14.23
CA LYS A 24 -6.84 0.12 15.68
C LYS A 24 -7.20 -1.19 16.37
N GLU A 25 -8.33 -1.80 15.99
CA GLU A 25 -8.76 -3.12 16.50
C GLU A 25 -7.77 -4.23 16.15
N SER A 26 -6.98 -4.03 15.09
CA SER A 26 -5.90 -4.94 14.70
C SER A 26 -4.54 -4.58 15.33
N GLY A 27 -4.53 -3.70 16.33
CA GLY A 27 -3.34 -3.33 17.10
C GLY A 27 -2.44 -2.28 16.46
N TRP A 28 -2.93 -1.55 15.45
CA TRP A 28 -2.20 -0.44 14.84
C TRP A 28 -2.42 0.85 15.61
N GLU A 29 -1.35 1.59 15.85
CA GLU A 29 -1.45 2.98 16.27
C GLU A 29 -1.64 3.87 15.03
N THR A 30 -2.71 4.66 15.00
CA THR A 30 -3.01 5.57 13.89
C THR A 30 -2.55 6.98 14.21
N ILE A 31 -1.71 7.56 13.35
CA ILE A 31 -1.22 8.94 13.48
C ILE A 31 -1.90 9.79 12.42
N GLU A 32 -2.73 10.75 12.84
CA GLU A 32 -3.37 11.70 11.93
C GLU A 32 -2.37 12.77 11.47
N ILE A 33 -2.13 12.85 10.16
CA ILE A 33 -1.21 13.82 9.53
C ILE A 33 -1.94 15.08 9.00
N GLY A 34 -3.14 15.35 9.50
CA GLY A 34 -3.95 16.52 9.16
C GLY A 34 -5.30 16.21 8.50
N ARG A 35 -5.91 17.23 7.89
CA ARG A 35 -7.23 17.15 7.22
C ARG A 35 -7.11 17.41 5.72
N GLY A 36 -7.77 16.62 4.86
CA GLY A 36 -7.72 16.83 3.41
C GLY A 36 -8.25 15.66 2.57
N ASN A 37 -7.60 15.38 1.45
CA ASN A 37 -7.84 14.16 0.67
C ASN A 37 -7.28 12.96 1.46
N PRO A 38 -8.08 11.93 1.77
CA PRO A 38 -7.64 10.81 2.61
C PRO A 38 -6.60 9.89 1.96
N SER A 39 -6.43 9.95 0.63
CA SER A 39 -5.36 9.22 -0.06
C SER A 39 -4.01 9.81 0.31
N VAL A 40 -3.32 9.14 1.23
CA VAL A 40 -2.01 9.54 1.76
C VAL A 40 -0.87 8.74 1.14
N GLU A 41 -1.15 7.54 0.64
CA GLU A 41 -0.13 6.60 0.11
C GLU A 41 0.73 7.24 -0.99
N ARG A 42 0.17 8.18 -1.76
CA ARG A 42 0.88 8.88 -2.84
C ARG A 42 2.19 9.56 -2.42
N HIS A 43 2.30 9.96 -1.17
CA HIS A 43 3.35 10.91 -0.74
C HIS A 43 4.65 10.22 -0.34
N ALA A 44 4.60 8.94 0.03
CA ALA A 44 5.76 8.30 0.61
C ALA A 44 5.77 6.77 0.50
N VAL A 45 6.99 6.23 0.39
CA VAL A 45 7.30 4.81 0.52
C VAL A 45 8.08 4.62 1.81
N ALA A 46 7.45 3.98 2.79
CA ALA A 46 8.13 3.58 4.03
C ALA A 46 8.83 2.22 3.83
N TYR A 47 10.09 2.08 4.24
CA TYR A 47 10.80 0.81 4.32
C TYR A 47 11.74 0.83 5.53
N ALA A 48 11.58 -0.12 6.46
CA ALA A 48 12.26 -0.09 7.76
C ALA A 48 12.14 1.31 8.40
N GLU A 49 13.26 1.93 8.79
CA GLU A 49 13.30 3.28 9.37
C GLU A 49 13.42 4.41 8.33
N THR A 50 13.23 4.10 7.04
CA THR A 50 13.38 5.06 5.93
C THR A 50 12.02 5.41 5.34
N LEU A 51 11.82 6.70 5.08
CA LEU A 51 10.69 7.21 4.34
C LEU A 51 11.20 7.90 3.06
N LEU A 52 10.99 7.27 1.91
CA LEU A 52 11.30 7.88 0.62
C LEU A 52 10.12 8.73 0.17
N ILE A 53 10.39 9.96 -0.22
CA ILE A 53 9.40 10.92 -0.71
C ILE A 53 9.88 11.55 -2.02
N ASP A 54 8.95 11.96 -2.87
CA ASP A 54 9.25 12.73 -4.08
C ASP A 54 9.98 14.04 -3.72
N HIS A 55 10.79 14.55 -4.65
CA HIS A 55 11.64 15.73 -4.50
C HIS A 55 10.88 16.92 -3.91
N ASP A 56 9.74 17.24 -4.52
CA ASP A 56 8.89 18.40 -4.20
C ASP A 56 7.81 18.10 -3.16
N CYS A 57 7.83 16.92 -2.53
CA CYS A 57 6.80 16.55 -1.57
C CYS A 57 7.01 17.24 -0.21
N GLU A 58 6.03 18.02 0.23
CA GLU A 58 5.92 18.45 1.62
C GLU A 58 5.26 17.33 2.44
N PHE A 59 6.07 16.60 3.19
CA PHE A 59 5.61 15.52 4.07
C PHE A 59 6.20 15.67 5.47
N VAL A 60 5.34 15.77 6.48
CA VAL A 60 5.75 15.77 7.88
C VAL A 60 5.88 14.32 8.35
N ALA A 61 7.10 13.79 8.31
CA ALA A 61 7.38 12.45 8.78
C ALA A 61 7.38 12.37 10.32
N PRO A 62 7.02 11.22 10.90
CA PRO A 62 7.27 10.97 12.32
C PRO A 62 8.75 11.11 12.64
N ARG A 63 9.09 11.63 13.83
CA ARG A 63 10.49 11.90 14.24
C ARG A 63 11.41 10.68 14.18
N ALA A 64 10.87 9.47 14.29
CA ALA A 64 11.62 8.22 14.24
C ALA A 64 12.01 7.78 12.82
N MET A 65 11.53 8.45 11.77
CA MET A 65 11.79 8.07 10.38
C MET A 65 12.86 8.95 9.74
N ARG A 66 13.85 8.33 9.10
CA ARG A 66 14.80 9.00 8.22
C ARG A 66 14.13 9.32 6.89
N VAL A 67 13.94 10.61 6.60
CA VAL A 67 13.38 11.06 5.32
C VAL A 67 14.46 11.11 4.26
N VAL A 68 14.22 10.45 3.13
CA VAL A 68 15.05 10.52 1.92
C VAL A 68 14.21 11.15 0.82
N ARG A 69 14.71 12.24 0.25
CA ARG A 69 14.10 12.88 -0.92
C ARG A 69 14.74 12.32 -2.18
N LEU A 70 13.91 12.01 -3.16
CA LEU A 70 14.37 11.64 -4.50
C LEU A 70 15.04 12.83 -5.21
N SER A 71 15.92 12.53 -6.16
CA SER A 71 16.51 13.55 -7.01
C SER A 71 15.47 14.19 -7.92
N ALA A 72 15.71 15.42 -8.36
CA ALA A 72 14.86 16.08 -9.34
C ALA A 72 14.71 15.22 -10.61
N GLY A 73 13.47 14.98 -11.04
CA GLY A 73 13.14 14.16 -12.21
C GLY A 73 12.96 12.66 -11.92
N ALA A 74 13.36 12.17 -10.74
CA ALA A 74 13.02 10.83 -10.27
C ALA A 74 11.64 10.86 -9.61
N ARG A 75 10.68 10.10 -10.16
CA ARG A 75 9.29 10.07 -9.67
C ARG A 75 8.95 8.70 -9.13
N LEU A 76 8.32 8.66 -7.96
CA LEU A 76 7.91 7.43 -7.28
C LEU A 76 6.61 7.68 -6.50
N HIS A 77 5.59 6.90 -6.82
CA HIS A 77 4.31 6.92 -6.12
C HIS A 77 4.22 5.75 -5.13
N GLY A 78 3.79 6.00 -3.90
CA GLY A 78 3.73 4.93 -2.89
C GLY A 78 2.76 3.79 -3.23
N GLY A 79 1.72 4.09 -4.04
CA GLY A 79 0.80 3.10 -4.59
C GLY A 79 1.45 2.13 -5.59
N ASP A 80 2.59 2.50 -6.18
CA ASP A 80 3.32 1.66 -7.13
C ASP A 80 4.35 0.73 -6.46
N VAL A 81 4.55 0.83 -5.15
CA VAL A 81 5.60 0.06 -4.45
C VAL A 81 5.00 -0.99 -3.53
N LEU A 82 4.86 -2.20 -4.04
CA LEU A 82 4.44 -3.38 -3.27
C LEU A 82 5.67 -4.06 -2.65
N LYS A 83 5.60 -4.43 -1.37
CA LYS A 83 6.72 -5.03 -0.63
C LYS A 83 6.23 -6.22 0.18
N PHE A 84 6.95 -7.34 0.11
CA PHE A 84 6.65 -8.53 0.91
C PHE A 84 7.81 -9.52 0.89
N GLY A 85 8.24 -10.02 2.05
CA GLY A 85 9.16 -11.16 2.17
C GLY A 85 10.51 -10.90 1.51
N GLY A 86 11.11 -9.72 1.73
CA GLY A 86 12.37 -9.31 1.09
C GLY A 86 12.27 -9.01 -0.42
N ARG A 87 11.05 -8.92 -0.97
CA ARG A 87 10.79 -8.60 -2.37
C ARG A 87 10.06 -7.28 -2.48
N VAL A 88 10.39 -6.51 -3.51
CA VAL A 88 9.79 -5.22 -3.81
C VAL A 88 9.45 -5.17 -5.29
N TRP A 89 8.17 -4.98 -5.60
CA TRP A 89 7.70 -4.74 -6.95
C TRP A 89 7.43 -3.25 -7.11
N VAL A 90 7.84 -2.69 -8.24
CA VAL A 90 7.71 -1.26 -8.56
C VAL A 90 6.95 -1.12 -9.87
N GLY A 91 5.72 -0.62 -9.79
CA GLY A 91 4.92 -0.26 -10.95
C GLY A 91 5.57 0.88 -11.74
N LEU A 92 5.83 0.68 -13.02
CA LEU A 92 6.26 1.75 -13.93
C LEU A 92 5.06 2.27 -14.70
N GLY A 93 4.81 3.58 -14.61
CA GLY A 93 3.64 4.24 -15.17
C GLY A 93 3.79 5.76 -15.22
N ALA A 94 2.67 6.47 -15.15
CA ALA A 94 2.66 7.95 -15.22
C ALA A 94 3.43 8.59 -14.04
N ASP A 95 3.14 8.11 -12.83
CA ASP A 95 3.61 8.72 -11.57
C ASP A 95 4.89 8.07 -11.03
N THR A 96 5.29 6.92 -11.57
CA THR A 96 6.54 6.24 -11.21
C THR A 96 7.37 5.94 -12.45
N ASN A 97 8.59 6.47 -12.52
CA ASN A 97 9.50 6.28 -13.65
C ASN A 97 10.71 5.43 -13.28
N ALA A 98 11.50 5.04 -14.30
CA ALA A 98 12.68 4.20 -14.11
C ALA A 98 13.73 4.84 -13.19
N ALA A 99 13.86 6.17 -13.19
CA ALA A 99 14.78 6.88 -12.30
C ALA A 99 14.35 6.75 -10.82
N GLY A 100 13.06 6.94 -10.52
CA GLY A 100 12.52 6.73 -9.17
C GLY A 100 12.65 5.28 -8.70
N ALA A 101 12.40 4.32 -9.60
CA ALA A 101 12.61 2.89 -9.30
C ALA A 101 14.07 2.56 -9.00
N ALA A 102 15.02 3.12 -9.77
CA ALA A 102 16.45 2.92 -9.55
C ALA A 102 16.94 3.54 -8.23
N GLU A 103 16.46 4.75 -7.88
CA GLU A 103 16.79 5.37 -6.60
C GLU A 103 16.22 4.59 -5.41
N LEU A 104 14.98 4.12 -5.51
CA LEU A 104 14.42 3.20 -4.52
C LEU A 104 15.32 1.97 -4.36
N ALA A 105 15.71 1.32 -5.46
CA ALA A 105 16.60 0.16 -5.40
C ALA A 105 17.95 0.47 -4.73
N GLY A 106 18.56 1.62 -5.05
CA GLY A 106 19.80 2.06 -4.41
C GLY A 106 19.65 2.28 -2.90
N GLN A 107 18.55 2.91 -2.47
CA GLN A 107 18.26 3.09 -1.04
C GLN A 107 18.00 1.77 -0.31
N LEU A 108 17.46 0.78 -1.01
CA LEU A 108 17.12 -0.51 -0.42
C LEU A 108 18.24 -1.56 -0.52
N ALA A 109 19.34 -1.27 -1.22
CA ALA A 109 20.43 -2.23 -1.46
C ALA A 109 21.02 -2.81 -0.17
N GLY A 110 21.10 -2.01 0.91
CA GLY A 110 21.61 -2.44 2.21
C GLY A 110 20.72 -3.44 2.96
N TYR A 111 19.46 -3.59 2.57
CA TYR A 111 18.51 -4.51 3.23
C TYR A 111 18.44 -5.89 2.56
N GLY A 112 19.22 -6.13 1.51
CA GLY A 112 19.23 -7.43 0.81
C GLY A 112 17.93 -7.77 0.08
N VAL A 113 17.12 -6.77 -0.26
CA VAL A 113 15.86 -6.98 -0.98
C VAL A 113 16.07 -7.11 -2.49
N ARG A 114 15.15 -7.80 -3.15
CA ARG A 114 15.05 -7.83 -4.62
C ARG A 114 14.02 -6.83 -5.11
N VAL A 115 14.44 -5.88 -5.94
CA VAL A 115 13.55 -4.92 -6.60
C VAL A 115 13.28 -5.37 -8.04
N THR A 116 12.00 -5.51 -8.40
CA THR A 116 11.54 -5.87 -9.76
C THR A 116 10.59 -4.80 -10.26
N THR A 117 10.81 -4.29 -11.48
CA THR A 117 9.89 -3.33 -12.11
C THR A 117 8.79 -4.05 -12.88
N VAL A 118 7.56 -3.55 -12.83
CA VAL A 118 6.39 -4.11 -13.49
C VAL A 118 5.69 -3.00 -14.29
N PRO A 119 5.47 -3.14 -15.60
CA PRO A 119 4.67 -2.16 -16.35
C PRO A 119 3.22 -2.16 -15.86
N VAL A 120 2.66 -0.99 -15.56
CA VAL A 120 1.29 -0.87 -15.06
C VAL A 120 0.55 0.31 -15.71
N ALA A 121 -0.75 0.13 -15.96
CA ALA A 121 -1.63 1.18 -16.48
C ALA A 121 -2.26 2.04 -15.37
N SER A 122 -2.36 1.49 -14.15
CA SER A 122 -2.83 2.15 -12.93
C SER A 122 -1.80 1.93 -11.81
N HIS A 123 -2.11 2.27 -10.56
CA HIS A 123 -1.17 2.01 -9.49
C HIS A 123 -1.02 0.52 -9.18
N LEU A 124 0.22 0.05 -8.95
CA LEU A 124 0.48 -1.39 -8.77
C LEU A 124 -0.39 -2.02 -7.67
N LYS A 125 -0.59 -1.35 -6.53
CA LYS A 125 -1.40 -1.87 -5.41
C LYS A 125 -2.91 -1.87 -5.65
N GLU A 126 -3.37 -1.29 -6.75
CA GLU A 126 -4.77 -1.42 -7.16
C GLU A 126 -5.02 -2.74 -7.89
N VAL A 127 -3.98 -3.32 -8.50
CA VAL A 127 -4.08 -4.49 -9.37
C VAL A 127 -3.27 -5.69 -8.87
N LEU A 128 -2.42 -5.53 -7.85
CA LEU A 128 -1.58 -6.58 -7.28
C LEU A 128 -1.36 -6.38 -5.77
N THR A 129 -1.56 -7.43 -4.99
CA THR A 129 -1.19 -7.48 -3.56
C THR A 129 -0.53 -8.81 -3.20
N ALA A 130 0.48 -8.78 -2.33
CA ALA A 130 1.03 -9.96 -1.68
C ALA A 130 0.32 -10.20 -0.33
N LEU A 131 -0.23 -11.40 -0.15
CA LEU A 131 -0.93 -11.83 1.07
C LEU A 131 0.04 -12.29 2.17
N PRO A 132 -0.41 -12.44 3.44
CA PRO A 132 0.45 -12.88 4.55
C PRO A 132 1.20 -14.21 4.33
N ASP A 133 0.69 -15.10 3.47
CA ASP A 133 1.31 -16.39 3.12
C ASP A 133 2.29 -16.30 1.94
N GLY A 134 2.49 -15.10 1.37
CA GLY A 134 3.30 -14.86 0.18
C GLY A 134 2.59 -15.10 -1.15
N THR A 135 1.32 -15.50 -1.13
CA THR A 135 0.50 -15.59 -2.35
C THR A 135 0.31 -14.20 -2.94
N LEU A 136 0.63 -14.03 -4.22
CA LEU A 136 0.21 -12.85 -4.97
C LEU A 136 -1.25 -13.02 -5.41
N ILE A 137 -2.06 -11.98 -5.23
CA ILE A 137 -3.38 -11.85 -5.84
C ILE A 137 -3.38 -10.64 -6.78
N GLY A 138 -4.14 -10.71 -7.87
CA GLY A 138 -4.20 -9.61 -8.81
C GLY A 138 -5.36 -9.66 -9.80
N HIS A 139 -5.54 -8.57 -10.53
CA HIS A 139 -6.62 -8.41 -11.50
C HIS A 139 -6.12 -7.67 -12.74
N GLY A 140 -6.23 -8.31 -13.92
CA GLY A 140 -5.94 -7.66 -15.21
C GLY A 140 -4.51 -7.14 -15.38
N LEU A 141 -3.53 -7.75 -14.69
CA LEU A 141 -2.11 -7.37 -14.75
C LEU A 141 -1.30 -8.41 -15.52
N GLU A 142 -0.45 -7.95 -16.43
CA GLU A 142 0.59 -8.80 -17.01
C GLU A 142 1.81 -8.82 -16.07
N LEU A 143 2.11 -9.99 -15.51
CA LEU A 143 3.23 -10.22 -14.60
C LEU A 143 3.87 -11.56 -14.94
N ASP A 144 5.21 -11.60 -15.03
CA ASP A 144 5.97 -12.84 -15.31
C ASP A 144 5.86 -13.87 -14.18
N GLU A 145 5.36 -13.47 -13.03
CA GLU A 145 5.26 -14.27 -11.82
C GLU A 145 3.82 -14.74 -11.58
N PRO A 146 3.63 -15.97 -11.10
CA PRO A 146 2.29 -16.50 -10.87
C PRO A 146 1.58 -15.70 -9.77
N TYR A 147 0.33 -15.31 -10.05
CA TYR A 147 -0.58 -14.74 -9.08
C TYR A 147 -1.97 -15.38 -9.22
N LEU A 148 -2.74 -15.37 -8.14
CA LEU A 148 -4.13 -15.80 -8.11
C LEU A 148 -5.01 -14.67 -8.64
N GLN A 149 -5.66 -14.89 -9.77
CA GLN A 149 -6.58 -13.92 -10.33
C GLN A 149 -7.84 -13.78 -9.47
N VAL A 150 -8.15 -12.55 -9.07
CA VAL A 150 -9.38 -12.24 -8.32
C VAL A 150 -10.49 -11.78 -9.25
N PRO A 151 -11.76 -12.12 -8.94
CA PRO A 151 -12.89 -11.85 -9.83
C PRO A 151 -13.22 -10.36 -9.95
N GLU A 152 -13.01 -9.57 -8.90
CA GLU A 152 -13.33 -8.14 -8.87
C GLU A 152 -12.05 -7.29 -8.87
N PRO A 153 -11.97 -6.21 -9.66
CA PRO A 153 -10.82 -5.29 -9.63
C PRO A 153 -10.55 -4.74 -8.22
N SER A 154 -11.59 -4.36 -7.48
CA SER A 154 -11.48 -3.85 -6.10
C SER A 154 -10.99 -4.90 -5.11
N GLY A 155 -11.03 -6.18 -5.47
CA GLY A 155 -10.52 -7.29 -4.67
C GLY A 155 -9.00 -7.43 -4.70
N ALA A 156 -8.32 -6.84 -5.68
CA ALA A 156 -6.86 -6.94 -5.80
C ALA A 156 -6.11 -6.01 -4.83
N SER A 157 -6.78 -5.02 -4.24
CA SER A 157 -6.23 -4.08 -3.27
C SER A 157 -6.56 -4.51 -1.84
N VAL A 158 -5.55 -5.04 -1.13
CA VAL A 158 -5.72 -5.60 0.22
C VAL A 158 -4.73 -5.01 1.21
N VAL A 159 -5.22 -4.65 2.40
CA VAL A 159 -4.39 -4.22 3.53
C VAL A 159 -4.18 -5.39 4.49
N LEU A 160 -2.92 -5.78 4.70
CA LEU A 160 -2.57 -6.77 5.72
C LEU A 160 -2.67 -6.11 7.11
N LEU A 161 -3.47 -6.68 8.01
CA LEU A 161 -3.68 -6.12 9.35
C LEU A 161 -2.78 -6.77 10.42
N GLY A 162 -2.16 -7.91 10.10
CA GLY A 162 -1.30 -8.67 11.00
C GLY A 162 -1.78 -10.11 11.13
N GLY A 163 -0.86 -11.06 11.33
CA GLY A 163 -1.19 -12.49 11.29
C GLY A 163 -1.83 -12.88 9.95
N ASN A 164 -2.97 -13.57 9.99
CA ASN A 164 -3.77 -13.90 8.80
C ASN A 164 -4.92 -12.92 8.55
N ARG A 165 -5.00 -11.79 9.28
CA ARG A 165 -6.09 -10.83 9.14
C ARG A 165 -5.81 -9.85 8.01
N VAL A 166 -6.79 -9.67 7.13
CA VAL A 166 -6.72 -8.81 5.95
C VAL A 166 -7.97 -7.96 5.80
N MET A 167 -7.83 -6.80 5.17
CA MET A 167 -8.92 -5.87 4.90
C MET A 167 -8.98 -5.53 3.41
N LEU A 168 -10.18 -5.62 2.83
CA LEU A 168 -10.47 -5.23 1.46
C LEU A 168 -11.78 -4.42 1.36
N ALA A 169 -12.06 -3.89 0.17
CA ALA A 169 -13.30 -3.15 -0.07
C ALA A 169 -14.53 -4.08 -0.02
N ALA A 170 -15.63 -3.62 0.57
CA ALA A 170 -16.91 -4.34 0.60
C ALA A 170 -17.53 -4.54 -0.79
N SER A 171 -17.06 -3.79 -1.80
CA SER A 171 -17.42 -3.97 -3.21
C SER A 171 -16.78 -5.20 -3.88
N ALA A 172 -15.96 -5.97 -3.16
CA ALA A 172 -15.35 -7.21 -3.64
C ALA A 172 -15.79 -8.47 -2.85
N PRO A 173 -17.11 -8.77 -2.75
CA PRO A 173 -17.62 -9.90 -1.98
C PRO A 173 -17.07 -11.26 -2.43
N ALA A 174 -16.91 -11.50 -3.73
CA ALA A 174 -16.43 -12.80 -4.22
C ALA A 174 -14.94 -13.02 -3.87
N THR A 175 -14.14 -11.95 -3.93
CA THR A 175 -12.76 -11.96 -3.46
C THR A 175 -12.69 -12.18 -1.94
N ALA A 176 -13.60 -11.57 -1.17
CA ALA A 176 -13.66 -11.80 0.27
C ALA A 176 -13.96 -13.26 0.61
N GLU A 177 -14.91 -13.90 -0.09
CA GLU A 177 -15.21 -15.33 0.05
C GLU A 177 -14.03 -16.22 -0.34
N LEU A 178 -13.37 -15.92 -1.46
CA LEU A 178 -12.16 -16.60 -1.90
C LEU A 178 -11.07 -16.56 -0.81
N LEU A 179 -10.79 -15.40 -0.23
CA LEU A 179 -9.79 -15.28 0.83
C LEU A 179 -10.22 -16.00 2.13
N ARG A 180 -11.50 -15.95 2.51
CA ARG A 180 -12.01 -16.72 3.67
C ARG A 180 -11.85 -18.23 3.47
N SER A 181 -12.16 -18.74 2.28
CA SER A 181 -11.98 -20.17 1.95
C SER A 181 -10.53 -20.63 2.03
N ARG A 182 -9.58 -19.70 1.92
CA ARG A 182 -8.13 -19.92 2.08
C ARG A 182 -7.64 -19.74 3.51
N GLY A 183 -8.52 -19.49 4.48
CA GLY A 183 -8.18 -19.40 5.90
C GLY A 183 -7.72 -18.01 6.38
N PHE A 184 -7.92 -16.96 5.59
CA PHE A 184 -7.71 -15.58 6.05
C PHE A 184 -8.88 -15.09 6.91
N ASP A 185 -8.58 -14.29 7.92
CA ASP A 185 -9.59 -13.51 8.65
C ASP A 185 -9.87 -12.21 7.86
N VAL A 186 -11.02 -12.16 7.21
CA VAL A 186 -11.33 -11.13 6.20
C VAL A 186 -12.30 -10.09 6.75
N LEU A 187 -11.81 -8.86 6.90
CA LEU A 187 -12.60 -7.66 7.11
C LEU A 187 -12.93 -6.97 5.79
N THR A 188 -14.19 -6.57 5.64
CA THR A 188 -14.63 -5.74 4.51
C THR A 188 -15.04 -4.38 5.04
N VAL A 189 -14.59 -3.31 4.36
CA VAL A 189 -14.97 -1.94 4.69
C VAL A 189 -15.68 -1.28 3.52
N ASP A 190 -16.74 -0.51 3.79
CA ASP A 190 -17.36 0.32 2.77
C ASP A 190 -16.41 1.47 2.42
N LEU A 191 -16.05 1.57 1.14
CA LEU A 191 -15.20 2.64 0.59
C LEU A 191 -15.91 3.39 -0.53
N SER A 192 -17.24 3.29 -0.63
CA SER A 192 -18.06 3.90 -1.70
C SER A 192 -17.90 5.42 -1.83
N ALA A 193 -17.50 6.09 -0.74
CA ALA A 193 -17.17 7.52 -0.74
C ALA A 193 -15.81 7.86 -1.38
N PHE A 194 -14.97 6.87 -1.67
CA PHE A 194 -13.62 7.03 -2.21
C PHE A 194 -13.50 6.38 -3.58
N ALA A 195 -12.72 6.99 -4.47
CA ALA A 195 -12.43 6.43 -5.79
C ALA A 195 -11.32 5.37 -5.77
N THR A 196 -10.74 5.07 -4.61
CA THR A 196 -9.52 4.25 -4.45
C THR A 196 -9.74 3.12 -3.45
N GLY A 197 -8.90 2.09 -3.53
CA GLY A 197 -8.89 0.97 -2.59
C GLY A 197 -8.34 1.31 -1.19
N PRO A 198 -8.41 0.34 -0.24
CA PRO A 198 -8.02 0.55 1.16
C PRO A 198 -6.52 0.83 1.35
N THR A 199 -5.67 0.43 0.40
CA THR A 199 -4.22 0.65 0.51
C THR A 199 -3.84 2.13 0.49
N SER A 200 -4.63 2.95 -0.22
CA SER A 200 -4.35 4.38 -0.43
C SER A 200 -4.56 5.23 0.84
N LEU A 201 -5.43 4.77 1.75
CA LEU A 201 -5.91 5.52 2.90
C LEU A 201 -4.92 5.53 4.09
N SER A 202 -3.82 4.79 3.99
CA SER A 202 -2.74 4.83 4.98
C SER A 202 -1.35 4.63 4.39
N ILE A 203 -0.35 5.25 5.01
CA ILE A 203 1.05 4.83 4.89
C ILE A 203 1.38 3.97 6.10
N ARG A 204 1.70 2.70 5.87
CA ARG A 204 1.95 1.72 6.93
C ARG A 204 3.44 1.64 7.22
N LEU A 205 3.83 2.01 8.43
CA LEU A 205 5.21 1.96 8.93
C LEU A 205 5.43 0.60 9.62
N ARG A 206 6.16 -0.28 8.94
CA ARG A 206 6.50 -1.64 9.41
C ARG A 206 8.01 -1.74 9.57
N GLY A 207 8.44 -2.24 10.72
CA GLY A 207 9.87 -2.46 11.03
C GLY A 207 10.51 -3.53 10.15
N ASP A 208 9.71 -4.52 9.72
CA ASP A 208 10.20 -5.67 8.95
C ASP A 208 9.25 -5.94 7.77
N CYS A 209 9.81 -6.18 6.58
CA CYS A 209 9.14 -6.73 5.40
C CYS A 209 9.97 -7.90 4.87
#